data_AF-A0A3R9N0W4-F1
#
_entry.id   AF-A0A3R9N0W4-F1
#
_cell.length_a   1.000
_cell.length_b   1.000
_cell.length_c   1.000
_cell.angle_alpha   90.00
_cell.angle_beta   90.00
_cell.angle_gamma   90.00
#
_symmetry.space_group_name_H-M   'P 1'
#
loop_
_entity.id
_entity.type
_entity.pdbx_description
1 polymer ?
#
loop_
_entity_poly.entity_id
_entity_poly.type
_entity_poly.pdbx_seq_one_letter_code
_entity_poly.pdbx_strand_id
1 'polypeptide(L)'
;MQPVWSSAGRVFLSRNLLAVAIQDGFFDPAHQVIYNRLGITNQDQLREAEGALSIPALLRIVVGAVDLPGQFDAAHLKRIHRELFQDVYAWAGQTRAHGPNGPFQGQKPAYVLNPRGDTMRYAPYQQLDQRLDAIGAQLQLENNLRGLAPEQFARRAAYYFDQYNHAHAFREGNGRTIQSVMTLLGRQAGYQVELSPAAAAQLNNARDLAIIRPYGPAQSDKNLEPLVLLLRTAVTPLAGAETMQLRDASQARPLAAPTPDMQRMEAQRVMQTSSYVIGEALRDIDRGDTTRGNRLLQQMTRVLHEPATAGEHSHAIQQAALEVAKHPMLRQELALMQHAVWLAESVQRLVQLMQPVQAITVQQQSTASKMVSRRQSPRH
;
A
#
# COMPACT_ATOMS: atom_id res chain seq x y z
N MET A 1 -3.75 28.76 0.50
CA MET A 1 -3.04 28.06 1.58
C MET A 1 -1.80 27.44 0.98
N GLN A 2 -0.61 27.94 1.32
CA GLN A 2 0.65 27.41 0.79
C GLN A 2 0.81 25.93 1.20
N PRO A 3 1.29 25.03 0.32
CA PRO A 3 1.84 23.79 0.81
C PRO A 3 3.18 24.13 1.46
N VAL A 4 3.21 24.06 2.78
CA VAL A 4 4.43 24.14 3.59
C VAL A 4 5.27 22.90 3.26
N TRP A 5 6.00 22.93 2.14
CA TRP A 5 7.10 22.00 1.85
C TRP A 5 8.37 22.53 2.51
N SER A 6 8.29 22.76 3.82
CA SER A 6 9.40 23.13 4.70
C SER A 6 8.81 23.37 6.09
N SER A 7 8.35 22.30 6.74
CA SER A 7 8.68 22.16 8.14
C SER A 7 9.76 21.09 8.19
N ALA A 8 10.94 21.47 8.68
CA ALA A 8 11.97 20.54 9.07
C ALA A 8 11.41 19.65 10.20
N GLY A 9 10.61 18.64 9.85
CA GLY A 9 10.50 17.44 10.64
C GLY A 9 11.90 16.85 10.63
N ARG A 10 12.61 16.97 11.76
CA ARG A 10 14.03 16.63 11.92
C ARG A 10 14.37 15.39 11.10
N VAL A 11 15.06 15.60 9.98
CA VAL A 11 15.49 14.49 9.13
C VAL A 11 16.71 13.87 9.80
N PHE A 12 16.51 12.75 10.49
CA PHE A 12 17.55 11.98 11.19
C PHE A 12 18.33 11.08 10.24
N LEU A 13 18.98 11.68 9.24
CA LEU A 13 19.94 10.98 8.40
C LEU A 13 21.20 11.82 8.35
N SER A 14 22.39 11.18 8.39
CA SER A 14 23.65 11.89 8.15
C SER A 14 23.58 12.64 6.82
N ARG A 15 24.31 13.75 6.67
CA ARG A 15 24.35 14.55 5.42
C ARG A 15 24.52 13.71 4.14
N ASN A 16 25.19 12.55 4.22
CA ASN A 16 25.39 11.63 3.09
C ASN A 16 24.18 10.71 2.80
N LEU A 17 23.35 10.36 3.79
CA LEU A 17 22.11 9.61 3.59
C LEU A 17 20.93 10.52 3.23
N LEU A 18 20.97 11.79 3.68
CA LEU A 18 20.10 12.87 3.23
C LEU A 18 20.19 13.13 1.72
N ALA A 19 21.39 13.01 1.14
CA ALA A 19 21.61 13.17 -0.29
C ALA A 19 20.92 12.10 -1.14
N VAL A 20 20.73 10.89 -0.59
CA VAL A 20 19.98 9.79 -1.23
C VAL A 20 18.48 9.87 -0.92
N ALA A 21 18.10 10.57 0.15
CA ALA A 21 16.73 10.67 0.66
C ALA A 21 15.93 11.88 0.15
N ILE A 22 16.51 12.77 -0.65
CA ILE A 22 15.85 13.96 -1.22
C ILE A 22 16.29 14.19 -2.68
N GLN A 23 16.39 13.13 -3.47
CA GLN A 23 16.39 13.30 -4.91
C GLN A 23 14.98 13.05 -5.40
N ASP A 24 14.27 14.13 -5.73
CA ASP A 24 13.01 14.05 -6.47
C ASP A 24 13.32 14.29 -7.94
N GLY A 25 13.52 13.20 -8.69
CA GLY A 25 13.92 13.25 -10.09
C GLY A 25 12.88 13.84 -11.04
N PHE A 26 11.76 14.36 -10.54
CA PHE A 26 10.66 14.91 -11.30
C PHE A 26 10.65 16.44 -11.38
N PHE A 27 11.55 17.14 -10.70
CA PHE A 27 11.57 18.61 -10.66
C PHE A 27 12.61 19.23 -11.60
N ASP A 28 12.22 20.34 -12.20
CA ASP A 28 13.15 21.32 -12.76
C ASP A 28 13.84 22.08 -11.59
N PRO A 29 15.16 21.95 -11.42
CA PRO A 29 15.88 22.66 -10.35
C PRO A 29 15.76 24.18 -10.43
N ALA A 30 15.59 24.75 -11.63
CA ALA A 30 15.55 26.20 -11.83
C ALA A 30 14.24 26.82 -11.33
N HIS A 31 13.12 26.15 -11.56
CA HIS A 31 11.79 26.67 -11.26
C HIS A 31 11.10 26.00 -10.07
N GLN A 32 11.65 24.87 -9.58
CA GLN A 32 11.02 24.05 -8.54
C GLN A 32 9.59 23.61 -8.91
N VAL A 33 9.38 23.35 -10.20
CA VAL A 33 8.11 22.84 -10.75
C VAL A 33 8.37 21.50 -11.42
N ILE A 34 7.39 20.60 -11.36
CA ILE A 34 7.49 19.26 -11.96
C ILE A 34 7.63 19.37 -13.49
N TYR A 35 8.51 18.56 -14.08
CA TYR A 35 8.66 18.45 -15.52
C TYR A 35 7.31 18.16 -16.19
N ASN A 36 6.90 19.06 -17.08
CA ASN A 36 5.62 19.02 -17.78
C ASN A 36 5.81 19.36 -19.26
N ARG A 37 4.92 18.84 -20.11
CA ARG A 37 4.91 19.05 -21.57
C ARG A 37 4.48 20.46 -21.98
N LEU A 38 3.90 21.21 -21.05
CA LEU A 38 3.30 22.52 -21.29
C LEU A 38 4.32 23.66 -21.17
N GLY A 39 5.55 23.36 -20.71
CA GLY A 39 6.58 24.37 -20.46
C GLY A 39 6.22 25.32 -19.30
N ILE A 40 5.28 24.95 -18.43
CA ILE A 40 4.83 25.81 -17.34
C ILE A 40 5.86 25.76 -16.19
N THR A 41 6.30 26.93 -15.75
CA THR A 41 7.30 27.12 -14.70
C THR A 41 6.73 27.68 -13.39
N ASN A 42 5.40 27.85 -13.31
CA ASN A 42 4.69 28.25 -12.11
C ASN A 42 3.80 27.11 -11.59
N GLN A 43 3.92 26.77 -10.32
CA GLN A 43 3.23 25.62 -9.73
C GLN A 43 1.70 25.75 -9.70
N ASP A 44 1.17 26.96 -9.54
CA ASP A 44 -0.28 27.19 -9.50
C ASP A 44 -0.88 27.12 -10.90
N GLN A 45 -0.19 27.70 -11.90
CA GLN A 45 -0.57 27.54 -13.31
C GLN A 45 -0.52 26.08 -13.77
N LEU A 46 0.50 25.32 -13.33
CA LEU A 46 0.59 23.90 -13.67
C LEU A 46 -0.57 23.12 -13.04
N ARG A 47 -0.94 23.43 -11.79
CA ARG A 47 -2.07 22.79 -11.11
C ARG A 47 -3.38 23.05 -11.86
N GLU A 48 -3.62 24.28 -12.29
CA GLU A 48 -4.81 24.66 -13.05
C GLU A 48 -4.85 23.92 -14.40
N ALA A 49 -3.76 23.96 -15.17
CA ALA A 49 -3.67 23.30 -16.47
C ALA A 49 -3.79 21.77 -16.35
N GLU A 50 -3.15 21.15 -15.35
CA GLU A 50 -3.28 19.73 -15.08
C GLU A 50 -4.73 19.36 -14.76
N GLY A 51 -5.41 20.13 -13.92
CA GLY A 51 -6.83 19.96 -13.62
C GLY A 51 -7.71 20.06 -14.88
N ALA A 52 -7.49 21.09 -15.70
CA ALA A 52 -8.24 21.34 -16.92
C ALA A 52 -8.12 20.19 -17.95
N LEU A 53 -7.00 19.47 -17.97
CA LEU A 53 -6.77 18.36 -18.90
C LEU A 53 -7.18 17.00 -18.31
N SER A 54 -6.84 16.74 -17.04
CA SER A 54 -7.05 15.42 -16.43
C SER A 54 -8.47 15.17 -15.91
N ILE A 55 -9.23 16.22 -15.54
CA ILE A 55 -10.62 16.07 -15.09
C ILE A 55 -11.52 15.60 -16.25
N PRO A 56 -11.46 16.19 -17.46
CA PRO A 56 -12.19 15.65 -18.61
C PRO A 56 -11.79 14.21 -18.95
N ALA A 57 -10.49 13.87 -18.86
CA ALA A 57 -10.03 12.50 -19.08
C ALA A 57 -10.64 11.51 -18.06
N LEU A 58 -10.65 11.89 -16.77
CA LEU A 58 -11.33 11.12 -15.73
C LEU A 58 -12.83 10.96 -16.03
N LEU A 59 -13.52 12.03 -16.43
CA LEU A 59 -14.94 11.95 -16.76
C LEU A 59 -15.21 10.99 -17.91
N ARG A 60 -14.37 10.99 -18.97
CA ARG A 60 -14.46 10.02 -20.07
C ARG A 60 -14.32 8.58 -19.57
N ILE A 61 -13.40 8.32 -18.63
CA ILE A 61 -13.31 7.01 -17.96
C ILE A 61 -14.61 6.74 -17.19
N VAL A 62 -15.09 7.66 -16.35
CA VAL A 62 -16.28 7.50 -15.49
C VAL A 62 -17.57 7.25 -16.27
N VAL A 63 -17.75 7.87 -17.43
CA VAL A 63 -18.93 7.61 -18.27
C VAL A 63 -18.74 6.41 -19.21
N GLY A 64 -17.54 5.82 -19.25
CA GLY A 64 -17.25 4.63 -20.06
C GLY A 64 -17.02 4.94 -21.53
N ALA A 65 -16.64 6.19 -21.83
CA ALA A 65 -16.27 6.63 -23.17
C ALA A 65 -14.83 6.21 -23.56
N VAL A 66 -14.07 5.62 -22.63
CA VAL A 66 -12.76 5.03 -22.88
C VAL A 66 -12.78 3.58 -22.41
N ASP A 67 -12.40 2.66 -23.29
CA ASP A 67 -12.17 1.28 -22.91
C ASP A 67 -10.74 1.11 -22.37
N LEU A 68 -10.64 0.64 -21.13
CA LEU A 68 -9.39 0.39 -20.44
C LEU A 68 -9.47 -1.02 -19.82
N PRO A 69 -9.35 -2.09 -20.63
CA PRO A 69 -9.34 -3.44 -20.13
C PRO A 69 -8.02 -3.71 -19.40
N GLY A 70 -8.06 -4.52 -18.35
CA GLY A 70 -6.88 -4.91 -17.59
C GLY A 70 -7.21 -5.60 -16.28
N GLN A 71 -6.17 -6.06 -15.58
CA GLN A 71 -6.29 -6.91 -14.39
C GLN A 71 -6.00 -6.18 -13.08
N PHE A 72 -6.01 -4.85 -13.14
CA PHE A 72 -5.70 -3.96 -12.00
C PHE A 72 -4.28 -4.18 -11.44
N ASP A 73 -3.38 -4.65 -12.29
CA ASP A 73 -1.96 -4.85 -12.05
C ASP A 73 -1.15 -3.59 -12.39
N ALA A 74 0.18 -3.67 -12.33
CA ALA A 74 1.05 -2.55 -12.65
C ALA A 74 0.78 -2.02 -14.08
N ALA A 75 0.65 -2.92 -15.05
CA ALA A 75 0.43 -2.55 -16.44
C ALA A 75 -0.90 -1.78 -16.62
N HIS A 76 -1.97 -2.22 -15.95
CA HIS A 76 -3.26 -1.56 -16.02
C HIS A 76 -3.22 -0.17 -15.37
N LEU A 77 -2.66 -0.04 -14.16
CA LEU A 77 -2.56 1.25 -13.48
C LEU A 77 -1.72 2.26 -14.26
N LYS A 78 -0.62 1.81 -14.87
CA LYS A 78 0.21 2.65 -15.75
C LYS A 78 -0.58 3.16 -16.97
N ARG A 79 -1.41 2.31 -17.60
CA ARG A 79 -2.30 2.74 -18.70
C ARG A 79 -3.34 3.76 -18.25
N ILE A 80 -3.98 3.53 -17.11
CA ILE A 80 -4.96 4.48 -16.53
C ILE A 80 -4.28 5.82 -16.25
N HIS A 81 -3.12 5.82 -15.60
CA HIS A 81 -2.38 7.06 -15.33
C HIS A 81 -1.95 7.76 -16.63
N ARG A 82 -1.56 7.01 -17.66
CA ARG A 82 -1.24 7.61 -18.96
C ARG A 82 -2.45 8.30 -19.57
N GLU A 83 -3.62 7.64 -19.61
CA GLU A 83 -4.85 8.25 -20.14
C GLU A 83 -5.20 9.56 -19.42
N LEU A 84 -4.99 9.62 -18.12
CA LEU A 84 -5.31 10.80 -17.31
C LEU A 84 -4.33 11.97 -17.50
N PHE A 85 -3.06 11.71 -17.82
CA PHE A 85 -1.99 12.70 -17.66
C PHE A 85 -1.05 12.84 -18.86
N GLN A 86 -1.25 12.10 -19.95
CA GLN A 86 -0.36 12.13 -21.12
C GLN A 86 -0.20 13.51 -21.77
N ASP A 87 -1.19 14.38 -21.63
CA ASP A 87 -1.14 15.74 -22.17
C ASP A 87 -0.38 16.72 -21.25
N VAL A 88 -0.15 16.35 -19.99
CA VAL A 88 0.54 17.19 -19.00
C VAL A 88 1.98 16.71 -18.78
N TYR A 89 2.20 15.40 -18.66
CA TYR A 89 3.46 14.83 -18.20
C TYR A 89 4.07 13.87 -19.23
N ALA A 90 5.35 14.07 -19.56
CA ALA A 90 6.09 13.14 -20.41
C ALA A 90 6.27 11.75 -19.78
N TRP A 91 6.28 11.70 -18.45
CA TRP A 91 6.37 10.48 -17.63
C TRP A 91 4.99 9.88 -17.30
N ALA A 92 3.89 10.34 -17.91
CA ALA A 92 2.57 9.77 -17.64
C ALA A 92 2.54 8.25 -17.90
N GLY A 93 2.17 7.48 -16.88
CA GLY A 93 2.20 6.01 -16.91
C GLY A 93 3.53 5.40 -16.46
N GLN A 94 4.50 6.21 -16.03
CA GLN A 94 5.71 5.75 -15.36
C GLN A 94 5.55 5.88 -13.85
N THR A 95 5.94 4.84 -13.11
CA THR A 95 5.94 4.90 -11.64
C THR A 95 7.03 5.87 -11.17
N ARG A 96 6.93 6.29 -9.91
CA ARG A 96 7.95 7.15 -9.27
C ARG A 96 9.32 6.49 -9.09
N ALA A 97 9.50 5.26 -9.56
CA ALA A 97 10.80 4.61 -9.65
C ALA A 97 11.62 5.09 -10.87
N HIS A 98 10.99 5.72 -11.86
CA HIS A 98 11.57 6.03 -13.16
C HIS A 98 11.40 7.50 -13.56
N GLY A 99 11.60 8.44 -12.62
CA GLY A 99 11.54 9.86 -12.96
C GLY A 99 12.63 10.30 -13.92
N PRO A 100 12.45 11.44 -14.63
CA PRO A 100 13.40 11.93 -15.63
C PRO A 100 14.85 12.02 -15.15
N ASN A 101 15.06 12.46 -13.91
CA ASN A 101 16.38 12.60 -13.29
C ASN A 101 16.57 11.70 -12.05
N GLY A 102 15.84 10.59 -11.99
CA GLY A 102 15.93 9.60 -10.92
C GLY A 102 14.61 9.29 -10.23
N PRO A 103 14.62 8.35 -9.27
CA PRO A 103 13.44 7.92 -8.55
C PRO A 103 12.97 8.97 -7.53
N PHE A 104 11.85 8.69 -6.87
CA PHE A 104 11.34 9.44 -5.74
C PHE A 104 10.78 8.50 -4.66
N GLN A 105 11.32 8.59 -3.44
CA GLN A 105 10.75 7.92 -2.27
C GLN A 105 9.72 8.83 -1.61
N GLY A 106 8.44 8.49 -1.76
CA GLY A 106 7.36 9.35 -1.27
C GLY A 106 7.12 9.23 0.23
N GLN A 107 6.96 10.39 0.86
CA GLN A 107 6.53 10.58 2.25
C GLN A 107 5.76 11.90 2.36
N LYS A 108 4.87 12.04 3.35
CA LYS A 108 4.22 13.32 3.67
C LYS A 108 3.88 13.40 5.16
N PRO A 109 3.74 14.61 5.73
CA PRO A 109 3.15 14.74 7.06
C PRO A 109 1.67 14.33 7.03
N ALA A 110 1.21 13.70 8.11
CA ALA A 110 -0.17 13.33 8.34
C ALA A 110 -0.61 13.79 9.74
N TYR A 111 -1.72 14.51 9.80
CA TYR A 111 -2.18 15.20 11.01
C TYR A 111 -3.38 14.51 11.68
N VAL A 112 -3.71 13.29 11.24
CA VAL A 112 -4.94 12.59 11.63
C VAL A 112 -4.91 12.07 13.07
N LEU A 113 -3.72 11.73 13.60
CA LEU A 113 -3.57 11.26 14.99
C LEU A 113 -3.11 12.35 15.94
N ASN A 114 -2.34 13.32 15.46
CA ASN A 114 -1.83 14.39 16.28
C ASN A 114 -1.60 15.68 15.47
N PRO A 115 -1.76 16.86 16.09
CA PRO A 115 -1.61 18.15 15.41
C PRO A 115 -0.16 18.51 15.08
N ARG A 116 0.83 17.79 15.66
CA ARG A 116 2.26 17.98 15.35
C ARG A 116 2.65 17.35 14.02
N GLY A 117 1.86 16.39 13.54
CA GLY A 117 2.06 15.66 12.29
C GLY A 117 2.99 14.46 12.48
N ASP A 118 2.54 13.28 12.05
CA ASP A 118 3.39 12.10 11.89
C ASP A 118 3.92 12.02 10.46
N THR A 119 5.10 11.43 10.26
CA THR A 119 5.61 11.17 8.91
C THR A 119 4.99 9.90 8.36
N MET A 120 4.07 10.07 7.43
CA MET A 120 3.47 8.99 6.67
C MET A 120 4.38 8.61 5.50
N ARG A 121 4.66 7.32 5.35
CA ARG A 121 5.56 6.79 4.32
C ARG A 121 4.80 5.92 3.34
N TYR A 122 5.10 6.07 2.06
CA TYR A 122 4.59 5.18 1.02
C TYR A 122 5.54 4.00 0.81
N ALA A 123 5.09 3.01 0.04
CA ALA A 123 5.88 1.82 -0.27
C ALA A 123 7.29 2.16 -0.83
N PRO A 124 8.28 1.26 -0.72
CA PRO A 124 9.57 1.44 -1.41
C PRO A 124 9.37 1.55 -2.92
N TYR A 125 9.97 2.57 -3.57
CA TYR A 125 9.77 2.78 -5.01
C TYR A 125 10.24 1.59 -5.86
N GLN A 126 11.24 0.84 -5.39
CA GLN A 126 11.82 -0.31 -6.08
C GLN A 126 10.84 -1.49 -6.24
N GLN A 127 9.77 -1.51 -5.44
CA GLN A 127 8.81 -2.62 -5.41
C GLN A 127 7.46 -2.30 -6.02
N LEU A 128 7.30 -1.12 -6.63
CA LEU A 128 5.98 -0.66 -7.06
C LEU A 128 5.31 -1.64 -8.03
N ASP A 129 6.01 -2.06 -9.08
CA ASP A 129 5.44 -2.98 -10.06
C ASP A 129 5.05 -4.32 -9.41
N GLN A 130 5.97 -4.95 -8.68
CA GLN A 130 5.70 -6.21 -7.97
C GLN A 130 4.51 -6.10 -7.00
N ARG A 131 4.40 -4.98 -6.27
CA ARG A 131 3.29 -4.75 -5.34
C ARG A 131 1.96 -4.58 -6.07
N LEU A 132 1.95 -3.81 -7.16
CA LEU A 132 0.74 -3.63 -7.96
C LEU A 132 0.30 -4.94 -8.61
N ASP A 133 1.24 -5.75 -9.08
CA ASP A 133 0.95 -7.08 -9.65
C ASP A 133 0.40 -8.04 -8.58
N ALA A 134 0.94 -8.01 -7.36
CA ALA A 134 0.41 -8.79 -6.23
C ALA A 134 -1.02 -8.38 -5.86
N ILE A 135 -1.33 -7.08 -5.90
CA ILE A 135 -2.68 -6.56 -5.66
C ILE A 135 -3.64 -7.08 -6.75
N GLY A 136 -3.27 -6.93 -8.03
CA GLY A 136 -4.07 -7.42 -9.16
C GLY A 136 -4.29 -8.93 -9.11
N ALA A 137 -3.25 -9.70 -8.79
CA ALA A 137 -3.34 -11.16 -8.65
C ALA A 137 -4.32 -11.58 -7.55
N GLN A 138 -4.34 -10.88 -6.40
CA GLN A 138 -5.33 -11.16 -5.35
C GLN A 138 -6.75 -10.78 -5.77
N LEU A 139 -6.93 -9.65 -6.47
CA LEU A 139 -8.23 -9.25 -7.02
C LEU A 139 -8.80 -10.32 -7.97
N GLN A 140 -7.95 -10.87 -8.85
CA GLN A 140 -8.35 -11.95 -9.76
C GLN A 140 -8.85 -13.19 -8.99
N LEU A 141 -8.14 -13.61 -7.93
CA LEU A 141 -8.56 -14.73 -7.09
C LEU A 141 -9.90 -14.48 -6.40
N GLU A 142 -10.20 -13.21 -6.11
CA GLU A 142 -11.49 -12.76 -5.56
C GLU A 142 -12.56 -12.45 -6.63
N ASN A 143 -12.35 -12.92 -7.86
CA ASN A 143 -13.22 -12.70 -9.02
C ASN A 143 -13.55 -11.21 -9.25
N ASN A 144 -12.55 -10.34 -9.03
CA ASN A 144 -12.67 -8.89 -9.14
C ASN A 144 -13.89 -8.33 -8.38
N LEU A 145 -14.18 -8.92 -7.20
CA LEU A 145 -15.26 -8.52 -6.29
C LEU A 145 -16.69 -8.72 -6.82
N ARG A 146 -16.85 -9.51 -7.89
CA ARG A 146 -18.17 -9.94 -8.38
C ARG A 146 -18.90 -10.79 -7.35
N GLY A 147 -20.23 -10.74 -7.39
CA GLY A 147 -21.11 -11.50 -6.50
C GLY A 147 -21.19 -11.02 -5.05
N LEU A 148 -20.48 -9.95 -4.69
CA LEU A 148 -20.58 -9.36 -3.35
C LEU A 148 -21.79 -8.43 -3.26
N ALA A 149 -22.49 -8.45 -2.13
CA ALA A 149 -23.51 -7.44 -1.80
C ALA A 149 -22.87 -6.05 -1.61
N PRO A 150 -23.62 -4.94 -1.71
CA PRO A 150 -23.06 -3.58 -1.70
C PRO A 150 -22.14 -3.28 -0.51
N GLU A 151 -22.54 -3.71 0.70
CA GLU A 151 -21.74 -3.51 1.91
C GLU A 151 -20.45 -4.33 1.91
N GLN A 152 -20.51 -5.57 1.43
CA GLN A 152 -19.34 -6.44 1.31
C GLN A 152 -18.38 -5.92 0.23
N PHE A 153 -18.92 -5.46 -0.90
CA PHE A 153 -18.16 -4.79 -1.95
C PHE A 153 -17.45 -3.56 -1.39
N ALA A 154 -18.17 -2.66 -0.69
CA ALA A 154 -17.58 -1.45 -0.11
C ALA A 154 -16.44 -1.76 0.87
N ARG A 155 -16.65 -2.74 1.76
CA ARG A 155 -15.62 -3.20 2.69
C ARG A 155 -14.39 -3.73 1.97
N ARG A 156 -14.58 -4.56 0.95
CA ARG A 156 -13.47 -5.18 0.22
C ARG A 156 -12.76 -4.19 -0.70
N ALA A 157 -13.49 -3.28 -1.34
CA ALA A 157 -12.96 -2.17 -2.09
C ALA A 157 -12.12 -1.23 -1.21
N ALA A 158 -12.51 -0.97 0.04
CA ALA A 158 -11.72 -0.16 0.99
C ALA A 158 -10.34 -0.76 1.26
N TYR A 159 -10.25 -2.08 1.38
CA TYR A 159 -8.96 -2.77 1.49
C TYR A 159 -8.08 -2.49 0.27
N TYR A 160 -8.60 -2.70 -0.94
CA TYR A 160 -7.82 -2.46 -2.16
C TYR A 160 -7.47 -1.00 -2.39
N PHE A 161 -8.38 -0.09 -2.03
CA PHE A 161 -8.12 1.34 -2.00
C PHE A 161 -6.88 1.63 -1.16
N ASP A 162 -6.81 1.12 0.06
CA ASP A 162 -5.65 1.29 0.94
C ASP A 162 -4.37 0.69 0.32
N GLN A 163 -4.45 -0.48 -0.30
CA GLN A 163 -3.27 -1.10 -0.94
C GLN A 163 -2.69 -0.21 -2.05
N TYR A 164 -3.52 0.29 -2.96
CA TYR A 164 -3.07 1.22 -4.00
C TYR A 164 -2.62 2.57 -3.43
N ASN A 165 -3.31 3.06 -2.40
CA ASN A 165 -2.99 4.33 -1.76
C ASN A 165 -1.65 4.29 -1.02
N HIS A 166 -1.31 3.17 -0.37
CA HIS A 166 -0.02 2.95 0.26
C HIS A 166 1.09 2.71 -0.77
N ALA A 167 0.81 1.98 -1.86
CA ALA A 167 1.76 1.85 -2.97
C ALA A 167 2.17 3.24 -3.50
N HIS A 168 1.16 4.10 -3.72
CA HIS A 168 1.36 5.48 -4.17
C HIS A 168 2.30 5.55 -5.37
N ALA A 169 1.92 4.83 -6.42
CA ALA A 169 2.83 4.36 -7.45
C ALA A 169 3.42 5.48 -8.33
N PHE A 170 2.73 6.62 -8.45
CA PHE A 170 3.12 7.71 -9.35
C PHE A 170 3.66 8.91 -8.55
N ARG A 171 4.35 9.83 -9.24
CA ARG A 171 4.84 11.05 -8.58
C ARG A 171 3.70 12.01 -8.23
N GLU A 172 2.75 12.17 -9.13
CA GLU A 172 1.51 12.92 -8.93
C GLU A 172 0.37 12.18 -9.66
N GLY A 173 -0.88 12.52 -9.41
CA GLY A 173 -2.03 11.92 -10.09
C GLY A 173 -2.62 10.69 -9.40
N ASN A 174 -2.00 10.20 -8.32
CA ASN A 174 -2.41 8.99 -7.60
C ASN A 174 -3.90 8.97 -7.21
N GLY A 175 -4.46 10.10 -6.75
CA GLY A 175 -5.88 10.18 -6.37
C GLY A 175 -6.84 9.88 -7.53
N ARG A 176 -6.64 10.53 -8.68
CA ARG A 176 -7.46 10.33 -9.89
C ARG A 176 -7.25 8.95 -10.51
N THR A 177 -6.04 8.41 -10.43
CA THR A 177 -5.77 7.03 -10.86
C THR A 177 -6.49 6.01 -9.98
N ILE A 178 -6.43 6.14 -8.66
CA ILE A 178 -7.15 5.25 -7.72
C ILE A 178 -8.66 5.38 -7.90
N GLN A 179 -9.17 6.60 -8.08
CA GLN A 179 -10.59 6.82 -8.38
C GLN A 179 -11.00 6.07 -9.66
N SER A 180 -10.21 6.18 -10.73
CA SER A 180 -10.46 5.46 -11.99
C SER A 180 -10.44 3.95 -11.80
N VAL A 181 -9.50 3.42 -11.01
CA VAL A 181 -9.47 1.99 -10.64
C VAL A 181 -10.75 1.58 -9.91
N MET A 182 -11.19 2.34 -8.92
CA MET A 182 -12.42 2.04 -8.17
C MET A 182 -13.67 2.09 -9.08
N THR A 183 -13.72 3.05 -10.01
CA THR A 183 -14.80 3.14 -10.99
C THR A 183 -14.83 1.94 -11.93
N LEU A 184 -13.67 1.53 -12.48
CA LEU A 184 -13.57 0.38 -13.37
C LEU A 184 -13.87 -0.94 -12.65
N LEU A 185 -13.33 -1.12 -11.44
CA LEU A 185 -13.58 -2.29 -10.59
C LEU A 185 -15.06 -2.39 -10.21
N GLY A 186 -15.66 -1.28 -9.78
CA GLY A 186 -17.09 -1.20 -9.50
C GLY A 186 -17.91 -1.68 -10.68
N ARG A 187 -17.68 -1.14 -11.87
CA ARG A 187 -18.42 -1.52 -13.07
C ARG A 187 -18.27 -2.98 -13.43
N GLN A 188 -17.06 -3.54 -13.33
CA GLN A 188 -16.81 -4.97 -13.52
C GLN A 188 -17.53 -5.86 -12.50
N ALA A 189 -17.88 -5.31 -11.32
CA ALA A 189 -18.66 -5.97 -10.28
C ALA A 189 -20.15 -5.58 -10.27
N GLY A 190 -20.63 -4.78 -11.24
CA GLY A 190 -22.02 -4.34 -11.33
C GLY A 190 -22.36 -3.13 -10.44
N TYR A 191 -21.40 -2.30 -10.07
CA TYR A 191 -21.58 -1.13 -9.22
C TYR A 191 -21.10 0.16 -9.91
N GLN A 192 -21.75 1.27 -9.60
CA GLN A 192 -21.19 2.60 -9.77
C GLN A 192 -20.47 2.95 -8.46
N VAL A 193 -19.25 3.47 -8.57
CA VAL A 193 -18.46 3.96 -7.43
C VAL A 193 -18.15 5.43 -7.67
N GLU A 194 -18.75 6.29 -6.86
CA GLU A 194 -18.65 7.74 -7.00
C GLU A 194 -18.42 8.39 -5.63
N LEU A 195 -17.19 8.84 -5.41
CA LEU A 195 -16.82 9.56 -4.20
C LEU A 195 -17.27 11.01 -4.30
N SER A 196 -18.16 11.44 -3.41
CA SER A 196 -18.67 12.80 -3.39
C SER A 196 -17.54 13.82 -3.14
N PRO A 197 -17.48 14.94 -3.89
CA PRO A 197 -16.56 16.04 -3.61
C PRO A 197 -16.69 16.59 -2.18
N ALA A 198 -17.91 16.56 -1.61
CA ALA A 198 -18.16 17.00 -0.24
C ALA A 198 -17.43 16.12 0.80
N ALA A 199 -17.08 14.88 0.44
CA ALA A 199 -16.34 13.96 1.29
C ALA A 199 -14.81 14.05 1.14
N ALA A 200 -14.28 14.97 0.32
CA ALA A 200 -12.83 15.01 0.01
C ALA A 200 -11.94 15.14 1.26
N ALA A 201 -12.33 15.98 2.23
CA ALA A 201 -11.58 16.14 3.48
C ALA A 201 -11.63 14.86 4.33
N GLN A 202 -12.81 14.23 4.43
CA GLN A 202 -12.98 12.97 5.15
C GLN A 202 -12.19 11.84 4.49
N LEU A 203 -12.18 11.78 3.15
CA LEU A 203 -11.41 10.83 2.38
C LEU A 203 -9.91 10.98 2.63
N ASN A 204 -9.39 12.20 2.66
CA ASN A 204 -7.97 12.44 2.97
C ASN A 204 -7.61 11.95 4.38
N ASN A 205 -8.44 12.25 5.38
CA ASN A 205 -8.22 11.75 6.75
C ASN A 205 -8.31 10.23 6.83
N ALA A 206 -9.30 9.63 6.17
CA ALA A 206 -9.48 8.18 6.13
C ALA A 206 -8.29 7.47 5.46
N ARG A 207 -7.77 8.03 4.36
CA ARG A 207 -6.58 7.57 3.64
C ARG A 207 -5.32 7.64 4.50
N ASP A 208 -5.15 8.75 5.23
CA ASP A 208 -3.99 8.96 6.06
C ASP A 208 -4.00 8.04 7.29
N LEU A 209 -5.17 7.86 7.92
CA LEU A 209 -5.35 6.90 9.01
C LEU A 209 -5.04 5.47 8.56
N ALA A 210 -5.56 5.08 7.40
CA ALA A 210 -5.33 3.77 6.82
C ALA A 210 -3.83 3.54 6.55
N ILE A 211 -3.08 4.55 6.10
CA ILE A 211 -1.62 4.45 5.92
C ILE A 211 -0.86 4.39 7.22
N ILE A 212 -1.16 5.27 8.18
CA ILE A 212 -0.45 5.32 9.46
C ILE A 212 -0.67 4.03 10.28
N ARG A 213 -1.87 3.45 10.20
CA ARG A 213 -2.24 2.21 10.90
C ARG A 213 -2.01 2.28 12.42
N PRO A 214 -2.77 3.10 13.16
CA PRO A 214 -2.68 3.14 14.62
C PRO A 214 -3.03 1.79 15.29
N TYR A 215 -3.73 0.90 14.60
CA TYR A 215 -4.08 -0.43 15.09
C TYR A 215 -3.23 -1.51 14.43
N GLY A 216 -2.70 -2.42 15.24
CA GLY A 216 -1.89 -3.55 14.76
C GLY A 216 -2.68 -4.62 13.99
N PRO A 217 -2.00 -5.70 13.57
CA PRO A 217 -2.58 -6.75 12.72
C PRO A 217 -3.90 -7.33 13.24
N ALA A 218 -4.01 -7.60 14.55
CA ALA A 218 -5.20 -8.17 15.18
C ALA A 218 -6.44 -7.25 15.15
N GLN A 219 -6.25 -5.95 14.89
CA GLN A 219 -7.31 -4.95 14.81
C GLN A 219 -7.22 -4.15 13.50
N SER A 220 -6.61 -4.73 12.48
CA SER A 220 -6.31 -4.05 11.21
C SER A 220 -7.54 -3.47 10.50
N ASP A 221 -8.72 -4.07 10.71
CA ASP A 221 -10.00 -3.57 10.19
C ASP A 221 -10.33 -2.15 10.69
N LYS A 222 -9.93 -1.79 11.92
CA LYS A 222 -10.17 -0.45 12.49
C LYS A 222 -9.42 0.64 11.72
N ASN A 223 -8.29 0.30 11.09
CA ASN A 223 -7.56 1.26 10.26
C ASN A 223 -8.33 1.61 8.98
N LEU A 224 -9.20 0.71 8.51
CA LEU A 224 -9.96 0.86 7.26
C LEU A 224 -11.38 1.35 7.48
N GLU A 225 -11.90 1.30 8.71
CA GLU A 225 -13.30 1.62 9.02
C GLU A 225 -13.77 2.97 8.44
N PRO A 226 -13.00 4.08 8.53
CA PRO A 226 -13.41 5.33 7.89
C PRO A 226 -13.51 5.25 6.35
N LEU A 227 -12.61 4.49 5.69
CA LEU A 227 -12.69 4.26 4.26
C LEU A 227 -13.92 3.41 3.90
N VAL A 228 -14.22 2.38 4.71
CA VAL A 228 -15.41 1.54 4.52
C VAL A 228 -16.67 2.40 4.60
N LEU A 229 -16.79 3.26 5.60
CA LEU A 229 -17.95 4.14 5.77
C LEU A 229 -18.15 5.07 4.56
N LEU A 230 -17.07 5.68 4.06
CA LEU A 230 -17.14 6.52 2.87
C LEU A 230 -17.56 5.73 1.63
N LEU A 231 -16.95 4.56 1.40
CA LEU A 231 -17.28 3.73 0.24
C LEU A 231 -18.69 3.16 0.29
N ARG A 232 -19.23 2.86 1.48
CA ARG A 232 -20.64 2.45 1.62
C ARG A 232 -21.61 3.49 1.06
N THR A 233 -21.29 4.77 1.20
CA THR A 233 -22.11 5.87 0.64
C THR A 233 -21.82 6.16 -0.83
N ALA A 234 -20.68 5.70 -1.35
CA ALA A 234 -20.23 5.94 -2.71
C ALA A 234 -20.62 4.82 -3.70
N VAL A 235 -21.08 3.67 -3.20
CA VAL A 235 -21.39 2.47 -4.00
C VAL A 235 -22.89 2.41 -4.26
N THR A 236 -23.26 2.45 -5.54
CA THR A 236 -24.65 2.28 -5.99
C THR A 236 -24.74 1.10 -6.96
N PRO A 237 -25.68 0.14 -6.77
CA PRO A 237 -25.89 -0.94 -7.73
C PRO A 237 -26.30 -0.38 -9.10
N LEU A 238 -25.65 -0.83 -10.17
CA LEU A 238 -26.08 -0.51 -11.52
C LEU A 238 -27.39 -1.25 -11.85
N ALA A 239 -28.27 -0.62 -12.62
CA ALA A 239 -29.49 -1.24 -13.12
C ALA A 239 -29.21 -2.19 -14.30
N GLY A 240 -30.20 -3.03 -14.64
CA GLY A 240 -30.15 -3.92 -15.80
C GLY A 240 -29.78 -5.38 -15.46
N ALA A 241 -30.29 -6.32 -16.27
CA ALA A 241 -30.13 -7.76 -16.03
C ALA A 241 -28.65 -8.20 -16.05
N GLU A 242 -27.84 -7.66 -16.96
CA GLU A 242 -26.42 -7.99 -17.06
C GLU A 242 -25.65 -7.63 -15.79
N THR A 243 -25.89 -6.44 -15.24
CA THR A 243 -25.20 -6.00 -14.01
C THR A 243 -25.73 -6.71 -12.76
N MET A 244 -27.01 -7.11 -12.76
CA MET A 244 -27.56 -7.99 -11.72
C MET A 244 -26.86 -9.35 -11.71
N GLN A 245 -26.57 -9.93 -12.88
CA GLN A 245 -25.84 -11.19 -12.98
C GLN A 245 -24.40 -11.09 -12.45
N LEU A 246 -23.73 -9.95 -12.64
CA LEU A 246 -22.41 -9.68 -12.06
C LEU A 246 -22.42 -9.66 -10.52
N ARG A 247 -23.58 -9.37 -9.92
CA ARG A 247 -23.81 -9.32 -8.46
C ARG A 247 -24.42 -10.60 -7.90
N ASP A 248 -24.59 -11.64 -8.72
CA ASP A 248 -25.10 -12.93 -8.25
C ASP A 248 -24.13 -13.56 -7.25
N ALA A 249 -24.64 -13.98 -6.08
CA ALA A 249 -23.82 -14.48 -4.99
C ALA A 249 -22.98 -15.72 -5.37
N SER A 250 -23.39 -16.49 -6.38
CA SER A 250 -22.62 -17.62 -6.92
C SER A 250 -21.28 -17.20 -7.56
N GLN A 251 -21.12 -15.92 -7.90
CA GLN A 251 -19.87 -15.35 -8.43
C GLN A 251 -18.86 -15.02 -7.33
N ALA A 252 -19.29 -14.90 -6.07
CA ALA A 252 -18.41 -14.48 -4.98
C ALA A 252 -17.29 -15.50 -4.73
N ARG A 253 -16.05 -15.02 -4.61
CA ARG A 253 -14.85 -15.83 -4.31
C ARG A 253 -14.05 -15.22 -3.15
N PRO A 254 -14.63 -15.07 -1.95
CA PRO A 254 -13.89 -14.49 -0.83
C PRO A 254 -12.69 -15.37 -0.45
N LEU A 255 -11.54 -14.76 -0.20
CA LEU A 255 -10.38 -15.48 0.32
C LEU A 255 -10.43 -15.56 1.85
N ALA A 256 -10.04 -16.72 2.39
CA ALA A 256 -9.92 -16.91 3.84
C ALA A 256 -8.77 -16.08 4.45
N ALA A 257 -7.72 -15.82 3.66
CA ALA A 257 -6.59 -15.01 4.04
C ALA A 257 -5.97 -14.32 2.80
N PRO A 258 -5.28 -13.19 2.96
CA PRO A 258 -4.53 -12.57 1.86
C PRO A 258 -3.49 -13.53 1.27
N THR A 259 -3.12 -13.34 0.00
CA THR A 259 -2.06 -14.13 -0.65
C THR A 259 -0.72 -13.95 0.07
N PRO A 260 0.24 -14.88 -0.06
CA PRO A 260 1.56 -14.74 0.54
C PRO A 260 2.23 -13.40 0.21
N ASP A 261 2.09 -12.93 -1.02
CA ASP A 261 2.63 -11.64 -1.47
C ASP A 261 2.00 -10.47 -0.72
N MET A 262 0.68 -10.46 -0.57
CA MET A 262 -0.03 -9.44 0.21
C MET A 262 0.31 -9.50 1.70
N GLN A 263 0.53 -10.70 2.26
CA GLN A 263 1.00 -10.86 3.63
C GLN A 263 2.43 -10.30 3.82
N ARG A 264 3.32 -10.48 2.83
CA ARG A 264 4.67 -9.89 2.87
C ARG A 264 4.61 -8.38 2.81
N MET A 265 3.77 -7.83 1.92
CA MET A 265 3.56 -6.39 1.80
C MET A 265 3.09 -5.77 3.11
N GLU A 266 2.16 -6.44 3.80
CA GLU A 266 1.66 -6.02 5.12
C GLU A 266 2.76 -6.09 6.18
N ALA A 267 3.49 -7.20 6.27
CA ALA A 267 4.57 -7.35 7.24
C ALA A 267 5.69 -6.32 7.03
N GLN A 268 6.05 -5.99 5.78
CA GLN A 268 7.00 -4.90 5.50
C GLN A 268 6.48 -3.54 5.95
N ARG A 269 5.19 -3.25 5.76
CA ARG A 269 4.57 -1.99 6.17
C ARG A 269 4.56 -1.84 7.69
N VAL A 270 4.15 -2.89 8.42
CA VAL A 270 4.17 -2.91 9.89
C VAL A 270 5.60 -2.76 10.42
N MET A 271 6.57 -3.49 9.84
CA MET A 271 7.97 -3.39 10.20
C MET A 271 8.50 -1.96 10.01
N GLN A 272 8.17 -1.32 8.88
CA GLN A 272 8.59 0.05 8.60
C GLN A 272 8.05 1.01 9.64
N THR A 273 6.73 1.03 9.86
CA THR A 273 6.09 1.95 10.81
C THR A 273 6.65 1.78 12.21
N SER A 274 6.72 0.55 12.71
CA SER A 274 7.21 0.30 14.07
C SER A 274 8.71 0.55 14.22
N SER A 275 9.53 0.37 13.17
CA SER A 275 10.97 0.67 13.24
C SER A 275 11.23 2.15 13.48
N TYR A 276 10.42 3.06 12.93
CA TYR A 276 10.56 4.50 13.21
C TYR A 276 10.19 4.82 14.65
N VAL A 277 9.09 4.26 15.17
CA VAL A 277 8.67 4.47 16.57
C VAL A 277 9.73 3.95 17.54
N ILE A 278 10.25 2.75 17.32
CA ILE A 278 11.29 2.13 18.16
C ILE A 278 12.63 2.88 18.01
N GLY A 279 12.98 3.35 16.82
CA GLY A 279 14.19 4.14 16.59
C GLY A 279 14.17 5.46 17.36
N GLU A 280 13.03 6.15 17.43
CA GLU A 280 12.86 7.36 18.25
C GLU A 280 12.98 7.03 19.75
N ALA A 281 12.34 5.97 20.22
CA ALA A 281 12.44 5.54 21.61
C ALA A 281 13.88 5.21 22.03
N LEU A 282 14.66 4.55 21.15
CA LEU A 282 16.08 4.28 21.40
C LEU A 282 16.89 5.57 21.57
N ARG A 283 16.62 6.60 20.76
CA ARG A 283 17.27 7.91 20.89
C ARG A 283 16.95 8.56 22.23
N ASP A 284 15.71 8.43 22.68
CA ASP A 284 15.28 9.01 23.96
C ASP A 284 15.93 8.28 25.15
N ILE A 285 16.08 6.95 25.07
CA ILE A 285 16.90 6.16 26.02
C ILE A 285 18.35 6.65 26.03
N ASP A 286 18.90 6.92 24.85
CA ASP A 286 20.30 7.33 24.65
C ASP A 286 20.53 8.84 24.83
N ARG A 287 19.58 9.57 25.42
CA ARG A 287 19.67 11.01 25.72
C ARG A 287 20.03 11.85 24.50
N GLY A 288 19.53 11.48 23.33
CA GLY A 288 19.74 12.19 22.08
C GLY A 288 20.77 11.57 21.14
N ASP A 289 21.55 10.57 21.56
CA ASP A 289 22.41 9.83 20.63
C ASP A 289 21.56 9.01 19.65
N THR A 290 21.84 9.18 18.36
CA THR A 290 21.06 8.59 17.26
C THR A 290 21.69 7.31 16.72
N THR A 291 22.83 6.88 17.24
CA THR A 291 23.63 5.77 16.68
C THR A 291 22.83 4.47 16.59
N ARG A 292 22.13 4.08 17.66
CA ARG A 292 21.36 2.83 17.69
C ARG A 292 20.08 2.92 16.88
N GLY A 293 19.34 4.02 17.00
CA GLY A 293 18.16 4.29 16.17
C GLY A 293 18.48 4.26 14.68
N ASN A 294 19.56 4.93 14.25
CA ASN A 294 20.00 4.94 12.86
C ASN A 294 20.40 3.55 12.37
N ARG A 295 21.05 2.73 13.21
CA ARG A 295 21.39 1.35 12.86
C ARG A 295 20.15 0.50 12.62
N LEU A 296 19.14 0.60 13.48
CA LEU A 296 17.85 -0.07 13.29
C LEU A 296 17.21 0.35 11.96
N LEU A 297 17.14 1.66 11.69
CA LEU A 297 16.55 2.17 10.45
C LEU A 297 17.32 1.72 9.20
N GLN A 298 18.65 1.63 9.26
CA GLN A 298 19.48 1.09 8.17
C GLN A 298 19.19 -0.39 7.91
N GLN A 299 19.08 -1.20 8.96
CA GLN A 299 18.73 -2.63 8.85
C GLN A 299 17.33 -2.83 8.27
N MET A 300 16.33 -2.12 8.82
CA MET A 300 14.97 -2.11 8.28
C MET A 300 14.96 -1.69 6.81
N THR A 301 15.73 -0.66 6.44
CA THR A 301 15.82 -0.19 5.06
C THR A 301 16.36 -1.28 4.14
N ARG A 302 17.41 -2.01 4.54
CA ARG A 302 17.94 -3.15 3.76
C ARG A 302 16.88 -4.24 3.56
N VAL A 303 16.17 -4.63 4.62
CA VAL A 303 15.08 -5.61 4.53
C VAL A 303 13.93 -5.10 3.65
N LEU A 304 13.61 -3.80 3.70
CA LEU A 304 12.65 -3.24 2.78
C LEU A 304 13.13 -3.40 1.34
N HIS A 305 14.35 -3.00 1.00
CA HIS A 305 14.87 -3.04 -0.37
C HIS A 305 15.02 -4.47 -0.91
N GLU A 306 15.56 -5.36 -0.09
CA GLU A 306 15.85 -6.75 -0.41
C GLU A 306 15.20 -7.67 0.63
N PRO A 307 13.92 -8.03 0.48
CA PRO A 307 13.18 -8.79 1.49
C PRO A 307 13.80 -10.14 1.86
N ALA A 308 14.58 -10.73 0.96
CA ALA A 308 15.34 -11.96 1.21
C ALA A 308 16.37 -11.81 2.35
N THR A 309 16.87 -10.60 2.62
CA THR A 309 17.82 -10.31 3.71
C THR A 309 17.17 -10.26 5.09
N ALA A 310 15.84 -10.44 5.19
CA ALA A 310 15.11 -10.43 6.46
C ALA A 310 15.74 -11.36 7.50
N GLY A 311 16.20 -12.54 7.09
CA GLY A 311 16.87 -13.51 7.98
C GLY A 311 18.11 -12.93 8.66
N GLU A 312 18.96 -12.24 7.89
CA GLU A 312 20.23 -11.66 8.35
C GLU A 312 20.04 -10.52 9.37
N HIS A 313 18.94 -9.77 9.25
CA HIS A 313 18.67 -8.58 10.05
C HIS A 313 17.64 -8.80 11.17
N SER A 314 16.89 -9.91 11.11
CA SER A 314 15.78 -10.22 12.04
C SER A 314 16.18 -10.15 13.50
N HIS A 315 17.27 -10.81 13.89
CA HIS A 315 17.74 -10.84 15.27
C HIS A 315 18.03 -9.42 15.80
N ALA A 316 18.78 -8.61 15.05
CA ALA A 316 19.12 -7.25 15.49
C ALA A 316 17.88 -6.35 15.63
N ILE A 317 16.93 -6.45 14.69
CA ILE A 317 15.67 -5.71 14.73
C ILE A 317 14.83 -6.15 15.96
N GLN A 318 14.77 -7.45 16.25
CA GLN A 318 14.06 -7.98 17.43
C GLN A 318 14.72 -7.55 18.74
N GLN A 319 16.05 -7.50 18.81
CA GLN A 319 16.75 -7.01 20.00
C GLN A 319 16.43 -5.54 20.28
N ALA A 320 16.42 -4.69 19.25
CA ALA A 320 16.03 -3.28 19.39
C ALA A 320 14.62 -3.13 19.96
N ALA A 321 13.66 -3.92 19.47
CA ALA A 321 12.30 -3.94 20.01
C ALA A 321 12.27 -4.40 21.48
N LEU A 322 13.02 -5.46 21.81
CA LEU A 322 13.08 -6.03 23.15
C LEU A 322 13.68 -5.07 24.18
N GLU A 323 14.72 -4.32 23.79
CA GLU A 323 15.36 -3.31 24.63
C GLU A 323 14.37 -2.22 25.03
N VAL A 324 13.63 -1.67 24.06
CA VAL A 324 12.59 -0.67 24.33
C VAL A 324 11.49 -1.27 25.20
N ALA A 325 11.05 -2.50 24.90
CA ALA A 325 10.00 -3.18 25.65
C ALA A 325 10.37 -3.44 27.13
N LYS A 326 11.65 -3.68 27.42
CA LYS A 326 12.15 -3.94 28.78
C LYS A 326 12.59 -2.68 29.52
N HIS A 327 12.66 -1.53 28.85
CA HIS A 327 13.19 -0.31 29.46
C HIS A 327 12.33 0.13 30.67
N PRO A 328 12.90 0.33 31.87
CA PRO A 328 12.13 0.56 33.11
C PRO A 328 11.14 1.73 33.05
N MET A 329 11.48 2.79 32.32
CA MET A 329 10.66 3.99 32.19
C MET A 329 9.64 3.91 31.05
N LEU A 330 9.96 3.21 29.96
CA LEU A 330 9.13 3.20 28.75
C LEU A 330 8.10 2.06 28.73
N ARG A 331 8.34 1.00 29.51
CA ARG A 331 7.45 -0.18 29.56
C ARG A 331 6.01 0.10 30.00
N GLN A 332 5.73 1.28 30.54
CA GLN A 332 4.38 1.71 30.94
C GLN A 332 3.60 2.34 29.77
N GLU A 333 4.27 2.72 28.69
CA GLU A 333 3.64 3.29 27.49
C GLU A 333 3.07 2.20 26.60
N LEU A 334 1.80 1.85 26.80
CA LEU A 334 1.14 0.72 26.14
C LEU A 334 1.25 0.78 24.60
N ALA A 335 1.10 1.97 23.99
CA ALA A 335 1.21 2.14 22.55
C ALA A 335 2.64 1.82 22.04
N LEU A 336 3.67 2.26 22.76
CA LEU A 336 5.06 1.95 22.43
C LEU A 336 5.35 0.45 22.57
N MET A 337 4.80 -0.20 23.60
CA MET A 337 4.94 -1.65 23.79
C MET A 337 4.28 -2.44 22.65
N GLN A 338 3.14 -1.97 22.15
CA GLN A 338 2.50 -2.58 20.98
C GLN A 338 3.39 -2.47 19.74
N HIS A 339 4.00 -1.31 19.49
CA HIS A 339 4.97 -1.16 18.38
C HIS A 339 6.17 -2.09 18.52
N ALA A 340 6.69 -2.31 19.74
CA ALA A 340 7.78 -3.25 19.97
C ALA A 340 7.37 -4.69 19.60
N VAL A 341 6.19 -5.13 20.02
CA VAL A 341 5.63 -6.44 19.65
C VAL A 341 5.45 -6.54 18.13
N TRP A 342 4.80 -5.55 17.51
CA TRP A 342 4.55 -5.53 16.07
C TRP A 342 5.85 -5.53 15.26
N LEU A 343 6.89 -4.83 15.70
CA LEU A 343 8.19 -4.84 15.04
C LEU A 343 8.81 -6.24 15.07
N ALA A 344 8.85 -6.88 16.24
CA ALA A 344 9.42 -8.20 16.40
C ALA A 344 8.66 -9.27 15.59
N GLU A 345 7.32 -9.23 15.63
CA GLU A 345 6.46 -10.17 14.90
C GLU A 345 6.53 -9.96 13.39
N SER A 346 6.52 -8.72 12.92
CA SER A 346 6.53 -8.42 11.48
C SER A 346 7.83 -8.87 10.81
N VAL A 347 8.99 -8.62 11.43
CA VAL A 347 10.26 -9.12 10.88
C VAL A 347 10.35 -10.64 10.93
N GLN A 348 9.85 -11.28 12.00
CA GLN A 348 9.79 -12.74 12.08
C GLN A 348 8.86 -13.32 10.99
N ARG A 349 7.74 -12.66 10.74
CA ARG A 349 6.78 -13.07 9.70
C ARG A 349 7.40 -12.95 8.31
N LEU A 350 8.20 -11.92 8.05
CA LEU A 350 8.95 -11.80 6.80
C LEU A 350 9.93 -12.95 6.62
N VAL A 351 10.69 -13.32 7.66
CA VAL A 351 11.60 -14.48 7.59
C VAL A 351 10.83 -15.75 7.22
N GLN A 352 9.69 -16.01 7.86
CA GLN A 352 8.85 -17.18 7.57
C GLN A 352 8.32 -17.17 6.13
N LEU A 353 7.84 -16.03 5.63
CA LEU A 353 7.27 -15.90 4.29
C LEU A 353 8.32 -15.91 3.17
N MET A 354 9.61 -15.75 3.52
CA MET A 354 10.74 -15.79 2.57
C MET A 354 11.45 -17.14 2.54
N GLN A 355 11.17 -18.04 3.49
CA GLN A 355 11.64 -19.41 3.36
C GLN A 355 10.94 -20.07 2.16
N PRO A 356 11.67 -20.85 1.34
CA PRO A 356 11.01 -21.70 0.35
C PRO A 356 10.01 -22.57 1.11
N VAL A 357 8.78 -22.67 0.60
CA VAL A 357 7.80 -23.62 1.12
C VAL A 357 8.47 -24.98 0.99
N GLN A 358 8.99 -25.53 2.09
CA GLN A 358 9.35 -26.93 2.12
C GLN A 358 8.08 -27.64 1.69
N ALA A 359 8.13 -28.30 0.55
CA ALA A 359 7.06 -29.16 0.10
C ALA A 359 6.69 -30.01 1.30
N ILE A 360 5.49 -29.78 1.85
CA ILE A 360 4.91 -30.69 2.82
C ILE A 360 4.68 -31.94 1.99
N THR A 361 5.70 -32.79 1.96
CA THR A 361 5.65 -34.11 1.38
C THR A 361 4.44 -34.76 2.01
N VAL A 362 3.49 -35.13 1.17
CA VAL A 362 2.29 -35.87 1.52
C VAL A 362 2.74 -37.18 2.16
N GLN A 363 2.94 -37.16 3.48
CA GLN A 363 3.12 -38.35 4.32
C GLN A 363 1.78 -38.75 4.96
N GLN A 364 0.67 -38.46 4.25
CA GLN A 364 -0.68 -38.94 4.56
C GLN A 364 -1.36 -39.58 3.34
N GLN A 365 -0.61 -40.30 2.49
CA GLN A 365 -1.21 -41.22 1.50
C GLN A 365 -0.46 -42.56 1.33
N SER A 366 0.43 -42.97 2.24
CA SER A 366 1.08 -44.30 2.17
C SER A 366 0.61 -45.30 3.23
N THR A 367 -0.37 -44.97 4.08
CA THR A 367 -0.93 -45.92 5.07
C THR A 367 -2.29 -46.49 4.66
N ALA A 368 -2.93 -46.00 3.58
CA ALA A 368 -4.18 -46.56 3.07
C ALA A 368 -4.02 -47.60 1.95
N SER A 369 -2.88 -47.64 1.24
CA SER A 369 -2.65 -48.62 0.15
C SER A 369 -1.94 -49.92 0.57
N LYS A 370 -1.61 -50.11 1.85
CA LYS A 370 -1.04 -51.39 2.36
C LYS A 370 -2.04 -52.29 3.10
N MET A 371 -3.32 -51.94 3.14
CA MET A 371 -4.38 -52.78 3.76
C MET A 371 -5.42 -53.35 2.78
N VAL A 372 -5.24 -53.19 1.46
CA VAL A 372 -6.20 -53.72 0.46
C VAL A 372 -5.61 -54.80 -0.47
N SER A 373 -4.30 -55.09 -0.44
CA SER A 373 -3.73 -56.15 -1.31
C SER A 373 -3.64 -57.56 -0.66
N ARG A 374 -4.31 -57.79 0.47
CA ARG A 374 -4.27 -59.10 1.17
C ARG A 374 -5.64 -59.77 1.24
N ARG A 375 -6.30 -59.90 0.09
CA ARG A 375 -7.40 -60.85 -0.14
C ARG A 375 -7.59 -61.01 -1.65
N GLN A 376 -6.87 -61.94 -2.24
CA GLN A 376 -7.31 -62.76 -3.38
C GLN A 376 -6.19 -63.75 -3.71
N SER A 377 -6.35 -64.99 -3.23
CA SER A 377 -5.66 -66.17 -3.75
C SER A 377 -6.74 -67.05 -4.37
N PRO A 378 -6.69 -67.34 -5.68
CA PRO A 378 -7.37 -68.50 -6.22
C PRO A 378 -6.43 -69.70 -6.26
N ARG A 379 -7.04 -70.84 -5.98
CA ARG A 379 -6.56 -72.21 -6.11
C ARG A 379 -5.73 -72.43 -7.38
N HIS A 380 -4.62 -73.15 -7.25
CA HIS A 380 -4.34 -74.40 -7.96
C HIS A 380 -3.23 -75.17 -7.24
#